data_AF-A0A4Y1Z877-F1
#
_entry.id   AF-A0A4Y1Z877-F1
#
_cell.length_a   1.000
_cell.length_b   1.000
_cell.length_c   1.000
_cell.angle_alpha   90.00
_cell.angle_beta   90.00
_cell.angle_gamma   90.00
#
_symmetry.space_group_name_H-M   'P 1'
#
loop_
_entity.id
_entity.type
_entity.pdbx_description
1 polymer ?
#
loop_
_entity_poly.entity_id
_entity_poly.type
_entity_poly.pdbx_seq_one_letter_code
_entity_poly.pdbx_strand_id
1 'polypeptide(L)'
;MFSHIVHLNDNYLLSLLPRSITTPIAMAVSVDIGGMPTMTAIFVIVTGITGLILGPAIIRSMHIQEKLAKGLLLGMGAHGAGTSKALEFGSEEGAAASLAMVLAAIITLVFAPILTPLILL
;
A
#
# COMPACT_ATOMS: atom_id res chain seq x y z
N MET A 1 18.54 4.89 12.57
CA MET A 1 18.63 6.36 12.31
C MET A 1 17.29 7.06 12.53
N PHE A 2 16.17 6.57 11.97
CA PHE A 2 14.83 7.16 12.21
C PHE A 2 14.26 6.86 13.62
N SER A 3 14.61 5.71 14.23
CA SER A 3 14.21 5.33 15.61
C SER A 3 14.66 6.32 16.68
N HIS A 4 15.87 6.88 16.54
CA HIS A 4 16.41 7.86 17.49
C HIS A 4 15.73 9.23 17.42
N ILE A 5 15.05 9.56 16.31
CA ILE A 5 14.38 10.86 16.15
C ILE A 5 12.95 10.81 16.72
N VAL A 6 12.29 9.65 16.70
CA VAL A 6 10.86 9.53 17.05
C VAL A 6 10.62 8.78 18.37
N HIS A 7 11.66 8.23 19.02
CA HIS A 7 11.54 7.46 20.28
C HIS A 7 10.48 6.34 20.21
N LEU A 8 10.18 5.83 19.02
CA LEU A 8 9.24 4.72 18.84
C LEU A 8 9.95 3.42 19.19
N ASN A 9 9.31 2.61 20.02
CA ASN A 9 9.76 1.25 20.33
C ASN A 9 9.87 0.45 19.01
N ASP A 10 10.94 -0.34 18.87
CA ASP A 10 11.32 -1.05 17.65
C ASP A 10 10.17 -1.88 17.05
N ASN A 11 9.31 -2.44 17.90
CA ASN A 11 8.13 -3.21 17.46
C ASN A 11 7.13 -2.37 16.65
N TYR A 12 6.96 -1.07 16.96
CA TYR A 12 6.10 -0.17 16.19
C TYR A 12 6.73 0.21 14.85
N LEU A 13 8.05 0.37 14.82
CA LEU A 13 8.80 0.66 13.60
C LEU A 13 8.71 -0.50 12.62
N LEU A 14 8.93 -1.73 13.11
CA LEU A 14 8.77 -2.95 12.33
C LEU A 14 7.33 -3.10 11.83
N SER A 15 6.33 -2.83 12.66
CA SER A 15 4.92 -2.80 12.23
C SER A 15 4.62 -1.80 11.12
N LEU A 16 5.35 -0.68 11.05
CA LEU A 16 5.11 0.40 10.08
C LEU A 16 5.68 0.08 8.70
N LEU A 17 6.76 -0.72 8.61
CA LEU A 17 7.44 -1.04 7.35
C LEU A 17 6.50 -1.58 6.27
N PRO A 18 5.63 -2.58 6.54
CA PRO A 18 4.75 -3.14 5.51
C PRO A 18 3.47 -2.32 5.25
N ARG A 19 3.34 -1.07 5.77
CA ARG A 19 2.10 -0.27 5.68
C ARG A 19 1.56 -0.03 4.26
N SER A 20 2.43 -0.12 3.26
CA SER A 20 2.10 0.14 1.84
C SER A 20 1.75 -1.14 1.08
N ILE A 21 1.48 -2.25 1.77
CA ILE A 21 1.02 -3.52 1.21
C ILE A 21 -0.46 -3.73 1.60
N THR A 22 -1.19 -4.59 0.89
CA THR A 22 -2.54 -5.00 1.32
C THR A 22 -2.53 -5.64 2.70
N THR A 23 -3.54 -5.35 3.51
CA THR A 23 -3.61 -5.70 4.93
C THR A 23 -3.24 -7.16 5.23
N PRO A 24 -3.78 -8.18 4.53
CA PRO A 24 -3.47 -9.58 4.85
C PRO A 24 -1.98 -9.91 4.68
N ILE A 25 -1.38 -9.43 3.58
CA ILE A 25 0.04 -9.68 3.29
C ILE A 25 0.92 -8.86 4.24
N ALA A 26 0.55 -7.60 4.49
CA ALA A 26 1.27 -6.72 5.41
C ALA A 26 1.34 -7.31 6.83
N MET A 27 0.22 -7.85 7.31
CA MET A 27 0.15 -8.51 8.62
C MET A 27 1.02 -9.76 8.70
N ALA A 28 1.05 -10.58 7.65
CA ALA A 28 1.94 -11.75 7.58
C ALA A 28 3.42 -11.33 7.63
N VAL A 29 3.81 -10.37 6.79
CA VAL A 29 5.18 -9.81 6.79
C VAL A 29 5.53 -9.22 8.15
N SER A 30 4.59 -8.53 8.82
CA SER A 30 4.82 -7.99 10.15
C SER A 30 5.14 -9.07 11.18
N VAL A 31 4.55 -10.27 11.10
CA VAL A 31 4.89 -11.38 11.99
C VAL A 31 6.35 -11.80 11.74
N ASP A 32 6.72 -11.97 10.48
CA ASP A 32 8.03 -12.49 10.09
C ASP A 32 9.18 -11.56 10.50
N ILE A 33 8.95 -10.24 10.47
CA ILE A 33 9.95 -9.23 10.86
C ILE A 33 9.90 -8.84 12.35
N GLY A 34 9.07 -9.51 13.17
CA GLY A 34 8.96 -9.23 14.61
C GLY A 34 8.14 -7.99 15.00
N GLY A 35 7.33 -7.47 14.08
CA GLY A 35 6.37 -6.40 14.37
C GLY A 35 5.06 -6.91 14.99
N MET A 36 4.17 -5.98 15.34
CA MET A 36 2.80 -6.25 15.80
C MET A 36 1.78 -6.19 14.64
N PRO A 37 1.17 -7.30 14.21
CA PRO A 37 0.25 -7.33 13.07
C PRO A 37 -0.96 -6.40 13.22
N THR A 38 -1.48 -6.25 14.45
CA THR A 38 -2.59 -5.34 14.74
C THR A 38 -2.22 -3.89 14.47
N MET A 39 -1.02 -3.45 14.84
CA MET A 39 -0.54 -2.09 14.54
C MET A 39 -0.27 -1.92 13.06
N THR A 40 0.25 -2.95 12.38
CA THR A 40 0.41 -2.94 10.93
C THR A 40 -0.92 -2.72 10.22
N ALA A 41 -1.98 -3.42 10.62
CA ALA A 41 -3.30 -3.22 10.03
C ALA A 41 -3.77 -1.76 10.17
N ILE A 42 -3.54 -1.13 11.33
CA ILE A 42 -3.83 0.29 11.56
C ILE A 42 -3.03 1.16 10.58
N PHE A 43 -1.72 0.93 10.43
CA PHE A 43 -0.90 1.71 9.51
C PHE A 43 -1.27 1.54 8.04
N VAL A 44 -1.68 0.34 7.63
CA VAL A 44 -2.23 0.07 6.30
C VAL A 44 -3.52 0.85 6.10
N ILE A 45 -4.43 0.83 7.07
CA ILE A 45 -5.69 1.60 7.02
C ILE A 45 -5.40 3.09 6.90
N VAL A 46 -4.50 3.64 7.72
CA VAL A 46 -4.11 5.06 7.64
C VAL A 46 -3.54 5.38 6.25
N THR A 47 -2.68 4.52 5.71
CA THR A 47 -2.12 4.70 4.37
C THR A 47 -3.21 4.69 3.30
N GLY A 48 -4.13 3.71 3.35
CA GLY A 48 -5.23 3.58 2.42
C GLY A 48 -6.21 4.77 2.47
N ILE A 49 -6.60 5.20 3.66
CA ILE A 49 -7.48 6.38 3.85
C ILE A 49 -6.78 7.65 3.35
N THR A 50 -5.49 7.81 3.64
CA THR A 50 -4.72 8.97 3.19
C THR A 50 -4.69 9.03 1.66
N GLY A 51 -4.37 7.91 0.99
CA GLY A 51 -4.36 7.85 -0.47
C GLY A 51 -5.77 8.03 -1.07
N LEU A 52 -6.82 7.53 -0.41
CA LEU A 52 -8.21 7.71 -0.82
C LEU A 52 -8.64 9.18 -0.82
N ILE A 53 -8.21 9.94 0.20
CA ILE A 53 -8.53 11.37 0.35
C ILE A 53 -7.65 12.22 -0.58
N LEU A 54 -6.34 11.96 -0.60
CA LEU A 54 -5.39 12.78 -1.36
C LEU A 54 -5.40 12.46 -2.86
N GLY A 55 -5.69 11.22 -3.26
CA GLY A 55 -5.64 10.79 -4.66
C GLY A 55 -6.48 11.66 -5.60
N PRO A 56 -7.78 11.90 -5.32
CA PRO A 56 -8.60 12.81 -6.11
C PRO A 56 -8.07 14.26 -6.14
N ALA A 57 -7.48 14.74 -5.04
CA ALA A 57 -6.88 16.06 -4.98
C ALA A 57 -5.62 16.16 -5.86
N ILE A 58 -4.79 15.12 -5.88
CA ILE A 58 -3.62 15.01 -6.76
C ILE A 58 -4.06 14.97 -8.23
N ILE A 59 -5.05 14.12 -8.58
CA ILE A 59 -5.60 14.05 -9.94
C ILE A 59 -6.06 15.43 -10.42
N ARG A 60 -6.78 16.17 -9.58
CA ARG A 60 -7.32 17.50 -9.91
C ARG A 60 -6.21 18.55 -10.04
N SER A 61 -5.29 18.61 -9.07
CA SER A 61 -4.21 19.62 -9.07
C SER A 61 -3.20 19.42 -10.20
N MET A 62 -2.87 18.17 -10.52
CA MET A 62 -1.96 17.82 -11.60
C MET A 62 -2.65 17.66 -12.96
N HIS A 63 -3.96 17.91 -13.04
CA HIS A 63 -4.77 17.81 -14.27
C HIS A 63 -4.62 16.46 -15.00
N ILE A 64 -4.56 15.36 -14.26
CA ILE A 64 -4.42 14.01 -14.83
C ILE A 64 -5.72 13.66 -15.57
N GLN A 65 -5.67 13.65 -16.91
CA GLN A 65 -6.84 13.33 -17.75
C GLN A 65 -6.92 11.84 -18.09
N GLU A 66 -5.77 11.20 -18.23
CA GLU A 66 -5.64 9.83 -18.72
C GLU A 66 -6.17 8.83 -17.68
N LYS A 67 -7.00 7.88 -18.13
CA LYS A 67 -7.79 6.99 -17.28
C LYS A 67 -6.93 5.90 -16.63
N LEU A 68 -5.98 5.33 -17.39
CA LEU A 68 -5.03 4.35 -16.85
C LEU A 68 -4.24 4.98 -15.69
N ALA A 69 -3.75 6.20 -15.84
CA ALA A 69 -2.97 6.94 -14.85
C ALA A 69 -3.79 7.21 -13.58
N LYS A 70 -5.07 7.63 -13.70
CA LYS A 70 -5.95 7.77 -12.54
C LYS A 70 -6.16 6.44 -11.82
N GLY A 71 -6.43 5.37 -12.57
CA GLY A 71 -6.61 4.03 -12.04
C GLY A 71 -5.37 3.52 -11.31
N LEU A 72 -4.20 3.61 -11.94
CA LEU A 72 -2.92 3.22 -11.35
C LEU A 72 -2.62 4.04 -10.09
N LEU A 73 -2.81 5.36 -10.13
CA LEU A 73 -2.55 6.26 -9.01
C LEU A 73 -3.42 5.89 -7.80
N LEU A 74 -4.72 5.70 -8.01
CA LEU A 74 -5.65 5.36 -6.94
C LEU A 74 -5.40 3.93 -6.43
N GLY A 75 -5.36 2.94 -7.31
CA GLY A 75 -5.19 1.53 -6.94
C GLY A 75 -3.88 1.26 -6.23
N MET A 76 -2.76 1.73 -6.76
CA MET A 76 -1.44 1.52 -6.11
C MET A 76 -1.22 2.44 -4.91
N GLY A 77 -1.86 3.61 -4.88
CA GLY A 77 -1.71 4.60 -3.80
C GLY A 77 -2.55 4.30 -2.55
N ALA A 78 -3.68 3.60 -2.70
CA ALA A 78 -4.62 3.32 -1.61
C ALA A 78 -5.18 1.88 -1.61
N HIS A 79 -4.49 0.96 -2.31
CA HIS A 79 -4.82 -0.46 -2.37
C HIS A 79 -6.27 -0.69 -2.83
N GLY A 80 -6.97 -1.64 -2.19
CA GLY A 80 -8.37 -1.93 -2.50
C GLY A 80 -9.30 -0.74 -2.32
N ALA A 81 -9.09 0.12 -1.31
CA ALA A 81 -9.89 1.32 -1.11
C ALA A 81 -9.72 2.31 -2.28
N GLY A 82 -8.50 2.45 -2.78
CA GLY A 82 -8.18 3.20 -3.99
C GLY A 82 -8.81 2.62 -5.24
N THR A 83 -8.81 1.29 -5.39
CA THR A 83 -9.51 0.61 -6.49
C THR A 83 -11.01 0.87 -6.47
N SER A 84 -11.64 0.81 -5.29
CA SER A 84 -13.05 1.19 -5.14
C SER A 84 -13.28 2.65 -5.54
N LYS A 85 -12.37 3.56 -5.19
CA LYS A 85 -12.45 4.96 -5.62
C LYS A 85 -12.29 5.12 -7.12
N ALA A 86 -11.38 4.37 -7.75
CA ALA A 86 -11.17 4.41 -9.19
C ALA A 86 -12.44 3.99 -9.95
N LEU A 87 -13.18 3.01 -9.44
CA LEU A 87 -14.48 2.62 -10.00
C LEU A 87 -15.53 3.73 -9.95
N GLU A 88 -15.45 4.66 -8.98
CA GLU A 88 -16.31 5.85 -8.96
C GLU A 88 -15.95 6.86 -10.06
N PHE A 89 -14.70 6.87 -10.54
CA PHE A 89 -14.28 7.73 -11.66
C PHE A 89 -14.70 7.13 -13.02
N GLY A 90 -14.65 5.80 -13.15
CA GLY A 90 -15.04 5.11 -14.36
C GLY A 90 -14.66 3.62 -14.35
N SER A 91 -15.28 2.87 -15.26
CA SER A 91 -15.00 1.44 -15.41
C SER A 91 -13.58 1.16 -15.89
N GLU A 92 -13.03 2.00 -16.76
CA GLU A 92 -11.65 1.89 -17.28
C GLU A 92 -10.62 2.19 -16.18
N GLU A 93 -10.83 3.25 -15.39
CA GLU A 93 -10.01 3.57 -14.21
C GLU A 93 -10.02 2.43 -13.19
N GLY A 94 -11.21 1.88 -12.91
CA GLY A 94 -11.37 0.74 -12.00
C GLY A 94 -10.71 -0.53 -12.52
N ALA A 95 -10.78 -0.79 -13.82
CA ALA A 95 -10.10 -1.93 -14.45
C ALA A 95 -8.57 -1.78 -14.37
N ALA A 96 -8.06 -0.58 -14.66
CA ALA A 96 -6.64 -0.26 -14.52
C ALA A 96 -6.13 -0.45 -13.08
N ALA A 97 -6.87 0.07 -12.09
CA ALA A 97 -6.55 -0.09 -10.67
C ALA A 97 -6.56 -1.57 -10.25
N SER A 98 -7.57 -2.33 -10.67
CA SER A 98 -7.69 -3.76 -10.35
C SER A 98 -6.56 -4.58 -10.95
N LEU A 99 -6.21 -4.33 -12.23
CA LEU A 99 -5.09 -4.99 -12.89
C LEU A 99 -3.77 -4.71 -12.19
N ALA A 100 -3.52 -3.45 -11.81
CA ALA A 100 -2.33 -3.06 -11.08
C ALA A 100 -2.21 -3.79 -9.73
N MET A 101 -3.32 -3.90 -8.99
CA MET A 101 -3.36 -4.63 -7.72
C MET A 101 -3.07 -6.12 -7.90
N VAL A 102 -3.61 -6.75 -8.93
CA VAL A 102 -3.32 -8.17 -9.26
C VAL A 102 -1.85 -8.34 -9.61
N LEU A 103 -1.29 -7.47 -10.46
CA LEU A 103 0.11 -7.52 -10.83
C LEU A 103 1.03 -7.30 -9.62
N ALA A 104 0.72 -6.33 -8.77
CA ALA A 104 1.45 -6.09 -7.53
C ALA A 104 1.41 -7.31 -6.60
N ALA A 105 0.27 -7.99 -6.49
CA ALA A 105 0.14 -9.22 -5.71
C ALA A 105 1.00 -10.35 -6.29
N ILE A 106 1.00 -10.54 -7.61
CA ILE A 106 1.82 -11.57 -8.29
C ILE A 106 3.32 -11.28 -8.08
N ILE A 107 3.74 -10.03 -8.30
CA ILE A 107 5.12 -9.61 -8.08
C ILE A 107 5.50 -9.87 -6.61
N THR A 108 4.66 -9.46 -5.67
CA THR A 108 4.94 -9.69 -4.24
C THR A 108 5.05 -11.19 -3.94
N LEU A 109 4.15 -12.02 -4.47
CA LEU A 109 4.17 -13.47 -4.23
C LEU A 109 5.43 -14.16 -4.79
N VAL A 110 5.90 -13.73 -5.96
CA VAL A 110 7.10 -14.30 -6.60
C VAL A 110 8.37 -13.82 -5.91
N PHE A 111 8.46 -12.53 -5.60
CA PHE A 111 9.70 -11.92 -5.10
C PHE A 111 9.83 -11.95 -3.58
N ALA A 112 8.74 -11.95 -2.80
CA ALA A 112 8.80 -12.01 -1.35
C ALA A 112 9.65 -13.19 -0.83
N PRO A 113 9.44 -14.46 -1.21
CA PRO A 113 10.25 -15.56 -0.68
C PRO A 113 11.74 -15.46 -1.06
N ILE A 114 12.08 -14.76 -2.14
CA ILE A 114 13.46 -14.55 -2.59
C ILE A 114 14.13 -13.41 -1.80
N LEU A 115 13.39 -12.34 -1.54
CA LEU A 115 13.92 -11.13 -0.90
C LEU A 115 13.89 -11.22 0.63
N THR A 116 12.93 -11.94 1.23
CA THR A 116 12.82 -12.07 2.69
C THR A 116 14.10 -12.61 3.35
N PRO A 117 14.76 -13.68 2.85
CA PRO A 117 16.03 -14.15 3.41
C PRO A 117 17.18 -13.14 3.28
N LEU A 118 17.19 -12.33 2.22
CA LEU A 118 18.22 -11.31 1.99
C LEU A 118 18.05 -10.09 2.92
N ILE A 119 16.80 -9.76 3.27
CA ILE A 119 16.47 -8.64 4.18
C ILE A 119 16.70 -9.02 5.64
N LEU A 120 16.59 -10.31 5.98
CA LEU A 120 16.81 -10.84 7.33
C LEU A 120 18.28 -11.23 7.64
N LEU A 121 19.18 -11.12 6.65
CA LEU A 121 20.64 -11.25 6.79
C LEU A 121 21.26 -9.91 7.21
#